data_AF-A0A5R2NQR4-F1
#
_entry.id   AF-A0A5R2NQR4-F1
#
_cell.length_a   1.000
_cell.length_b   1.000
_cell.length_c   1.000
_cell.angle_alpha   90.00
_cell.angle_beta   90.00
_cell.angle_gamma   90.00
#
_symmetry.space_group_name_H-M   'P 1'
#
loop_
_entity.id
_entity.type
_entity.pdbx_description
1 polymer ?
#
loop_
_entity_poly.entity_id
_entity_poly.type
_entity_poly.pdbx_seq_one_letter_code
_entity_poly.pdbx_strand_id
1 'polypeptide(L)'
;MIFAIRIALCLFLAFIPLQARAQGDDKTVMIASDDAEMAAAIAKARSSLDEFLALSDAPPPGTDKYKLKVMIIDGDAREHFWVIPFKRTATGFVGILANEPELVHNVVLGQNIEFTRDDISDWGYTRDGHQVGSFTVCVMFKKMSKEEADHVRAAYGFDC
;
A
#
# COMPACT_ATOMS: atom_id res chain seq x y z
N MET A 1 -42.94 -14.76 -52.56
CA MET A 1 -43.19 -13.93 -51.36
C MET A 1 -41.92 -13.91 -50.55
N ILE A 2 -41.40 -12.71 -50.31
CA ILE A 2 -40.06 -12.41 -49.81
C ILE A 2 -40.07 -12.53 -48.28
N PHE A 3 -39.26 -13.42 -47.70
CA PHE A 3 -38.91 -13.34 -46.29
C PHE A 3 -37.53 -12.70 -46.18
N ALA A 4 -37.52 -11.43 -45.79
CA ALA A 4 -36.33 -10.62 -45.60
C ALA A 4 -35.52 -11.14 -44.41
N ILE A 5 -34.26 -11.49 -44.67
CA ILE A 5 -33.24 -11.77 -43.64
C ILE A 5 -32.90 -10.44 -42.98
N ARG A 6 -33.30 -10.26 -41.72
CA ARG A 6 -32.79 -9.17 -40.88
C ARG A 6 -31.52 -9.64 -40.19
N ILE A 7 -30.38 -9.29 -40.77
CA ILE A 7 -29.08 -9.38 -40.12
C ILE A 7 -29.05 -8.31 -39.02
N ALA A 8 -29.31 -8.70 -37.77
CA ALA A 8 -29.09 -7.85 -36.62
C ALA A 8 -27.61 -7.95 -36.23
N LEU A 9 -26.80 -7.03 -36.74
CA LEU A 9 -25.41 -6.82 -36.35
C LEU A 9 -25.39 -6.23 -34.92
N CYS A 10 -25.42 -7.09 -33.90
CA CYS A 10 -25.23 -6.66 -32.52
C CYS A 10 -23.73 -6.42 -32.30
N LEU A 11 -23.34 -5.14 -32.25
CA LEU A 11 -22.04 -4.68 -31.79
C LEU A 11 -21.78 -5.23 -30.39
N PHE A 12 -20.81 -6.13 -30.28
CA PHE A 12 -20.20 -6.53 -29.01
C PHE A 12 -19.49 -5.32 -28.39
N LEU A 13 -20.19 -4.59 -27.51
CA LEU A 13 -19.53 -3.73 -26.53
C LEU A 13 -18.98 -4.64 -25.44
N ALA A 14 -17.79 -5.18 -25.69
CA ALA A 14 -16.96 -5.76 -24.65
C ALA A 14 -16.65 -4.63 -23.65
N PHE A 15 -17.39 -4.59 -22.55
CA PHE A 15 -16.95 -3.90 -21.33
C PHE A 15 -15.72 -4.66 -20.84
N ILE A 16 -14.55 -4.31 -21.37
CA ILE A 16 -13.29 -4.66 -20.74
C ILE A 16 -13.25 -3.78 -19.48
N PRO A 17 -13.35 -4.33 -18.26
CA PRO A 17 -12.99 -3.54 -17.10
C PRO A 17 -11.52 -3.17 -17.30
N LEU A 18 -11.26 -1.87 -17.47
CA LEU A 18 -9.93 -1.31 -17.33
C LEU A 18 -9.53 -1.53 -15.86
N GLN A 19 -9.08 -2.74 -15.54
CA GLN A 19 -8.23 -2.93 -14.38
C GLN A 19 -6.91 -2.27 -14.75
N ALA A 20 -6.85 -0.96 -14.54
CA ALA A 20 -5.59 -0.27 -14.34
C ALA A 20 -4.95 -0.91 -13.10
N ARG A 21 -4.23 -2.02 -13.30
CA ARG A 21 -3.24 -2.48 -12.36
C ARG A 21 -2.14 -1.42 -12.39
N ALA A 22 -2.19 -0.51 -11.42
CA ALA A 22 -1.00 0.21 -11.04
C ALA A 22 -0.05 -0.84 -10.46
N GLN A 23 0.73 -1.48 -11.34
CA GLN A 23 1.90 -2.24 -10.92
C GLN A 23 2.92 -1.18 -10.51
N GLY A 24 2.80 -0.73 -9.25
CA GLY A 24 3.87 0.05 -8.63
C GLY A 24 5.10 -0.84 -8.58
N ASP A 25 6.24 -0.31 -9.00
CA ASP A 25 7.56 -0.94 -8.87
C ASP A 25 7.94 -1.01 -7.38
N ASP A 26 7.15 -1.73 -6.60
CA ASP A 26 7.32 -1.89 -5.16
C ASP A 26 8.24 -3.09 -4.93
N LYS A 27 9.54 -2.84 -5.06
CA LYS A 27 10.57 -3.83 -4.78
C LYS A 27 10.67 -4.07 -3.28
N THR A 28 10.60 -5.32 -2.86
CA THR A 28 10.89 -5.69 -1.47
C THR A 28 12.36 -5.43 -1.18
N VAL A 29 12.65 -4.62 -0.16
CA VAL A 29 14.02 -4.34 0.30
C VAL A 29 14.31 -5.10 1.58
N MET A 30 15.31 -5.97 1.52
CA MET A 30 15.79 -6.71 2.68
C MET A 30 16.55 -5.78 3.62
N ILE A 31 16.03 -5.64 4.84
CA ILE A 31 16.66 -4.89 5.92
C ILE A 31 16.86 -5.84 7.10
N ALA A 32 18.03 -5.77 7.73
CA ALA A 32 18.32 -6.56 8.92
C ALA A 32 17.25 -6.32 9.99
N SER A 33 16.77 -7.40 10.61
CA SER A 33 15.68 -7.38 11.59
C SER A 33 16.01 -6.57 12.85
N ASP A 34 17.29 -6.38 13.14
CA ASP A 34 17.82 -5.67 14.31
C ASP A 34 18.30 -4.24 13.99
N ASP A 35 17.95 -3.72 12.81
CA ASP A 35 18.33 -2.37 12.42
C ASP A 35 17.68 -1.30 13.29
N ALA A 36 18.50 -0.62 14.08
CA ALA A 36 18.04 0.35 15.08
C ALA A 36 17.30 1.55 14.44
N GLU A 37 17.69 1.99 13.25
CA GLU A 37 16.98 3.09 12.56
C GLU A 37 15.59 2.65 12.10
N MET A 38 15.47 1.41 11.57
CA MET A 38 14.18 0.86 11.17
C MET A 38 13.26 0.66 12.38
N ALA A 39 13.78 0.12 13.48
CA ALA A 39 13.03 -0.03 14.72
C ALA A 39 12.52 1.31 15.26
N ALA A 40 13.36 2.36 15.21
CA ALA A 40 12.97 3.71 15.60
C ALA A 40 11.90 4.31 14.67
N ALA A 41 11.97 4.06 13.36
CA ALA A 41 10.95 4.51 12.41
C ALA A 41 9.60 3.84 12.66
N ILE A 42 9.59 2.52 12.90
CA ILE A 42 8.38 1.78 13.27
C ILE A 42 7.78 2.31 14.57
N ALA A 43 8.63 2.55 15.59
CA ALA A 43 8.18 3.11 16.87
C ALA A 43 7.55 4.50 16.70
N LYS A 44 8.14 5.36 15.84
CA LYS A 44 7.60 6.67 15.50
C LYS A 44 6.26 6.58 14.76
N ALA A 45 6.13 5.64 13.82
CA ALA A 45 4.87 5.42 13.12
C ALA A 45 3.76 5.02 14.11
N ARG A 46 4.08 4.08 15.02
CA ARG A 46 3.14 3.60 16.05
C ARG A 46 2.75 4.69 17.05
N SER A 47 3.67 5.55 17.46
CA SER A 47 3.38 6.62 18.43
C SER A 47 2.47 7.73 17.86
N SER A 48 2.43 7.89 16.54
CA SER A 48 1.61 8.87 15.83
C SER A 48 0.38 8.26 15.14
N LEU A 49 0.15 6.96 15.33
CA LEU A 49 -0.87 6.21 14.63
C LEU A 49 -2.30 6.72 14.90
N ASP A 50 -2.61 7.14 16.13
CA ASP A 50 -3.95 7.63 16.45
C ASP A 50 -4.28 8.96 15.77
N GLU A 51 -3.29 9.84 15.62
CA GLU A 51 -3.44 11.10 14.88
C GLU A 51 -3.65 10.84 13.38
N PHE A 52 -2.86 9.93 12.80
CA PHE A 52 -3.05 9.47 11.43
C PHE A 52 -4.45 8.88 11.20
N LEU A 53 -4.92 8.04 12.12
CA LEU A 53 -6.22 7.39 11.98
C LEU A 53 -7.38 8.41 12.09
N ALA A 54 -7.27 9.40 12.97
CA ALA A 54 -8.22 10.50 13.03
C ALA A 54 -8.25 11.32 11.73
N LEU A 55 -7.09 11.57 11.11
CA LEU A 55 -7.01 12.19 9.79
C LEU A 55 -7.65 11.33 8.70
N SER A 56 -7.48 10.01 8.76
CA SER A 56 -8.10 9.10 7.78
C SER A 56 -9.63 9.00 7.91
N ASP A 57 -10.15 9.15 9.13
CA ASP A 57 -11.59 9.15 9.41
C ASP A 57 -12.27 10.47 8.97
N ALA A 58 -11.52 11.59 8.99
CA ALA A 58 -11.98 12.89 8.53
C ALA A 58 -10.91 13.60 7.67
N PRO A 59 -10.70 13.16 6.41
CA PRO A 59 -9.64 13.69 5.54
C PRO A 59 -9.79 15.20 5.27
N PRO A 60 -8.79 16.03 5.62
CA PRO A 60 -8.78 17.44 5.23
C PRO A 60 -8.72 17.61 3.70
N PRO A 61 -9.16 18.76 3.15
CA PRO A 61 -8.96 19.09 1.74
C PRO A 61 -7.47 18.98 1.34
N GLY A 62 -7.22 18.48 0.13
CA GLY A 62 -5.85 18.29 -0.38
C GLY A 62 -5.15 17.02 0.11
N THR A 63 -5.84 16.14 0.85
CA THR A 63 -5.29 14.87 1.33
C THR A 63 -5.95 13.65 0.67
N ASP A 64 -5.17 12.62 0.34
CA ASP A 64 -5.66 11.36 -0.21
C ASP A 64 -4.72 10.16 0.07
N LYS A 65 -5.03 8.99 -0.50
CA LYS A 65 -4.17 7.78 -0.50
C LYS A 65 -3.70 7.30 0.88
N TYR A 66 -4.57 7.41 1.87
CA TYR A 66 -4.34 6.86 3.21
C TYR A 66 -4.06 5.35 3.15
N LYS A 67 -2.97 4.93 3.76
CA LYS A 67 -2.47 3.55 3.74
C LYS A 67 -1.80 3.17 5.05
N LEU A 68 -1.94 1.91 5.42
CA LEU A 68 -1.21 1.28 6.54
C LEU A 68 -0.18 0.32 5.97
N LYS A 69 0.97 0.19 6.63
CA LYS A 69 1.93 -0.88 6.34
C LYS A 69 1.86 -1.90 7.46
N VAL A 70 1.69 -3.17 7.13
CA VAL A 70 1.56 -4.26 8.11
C VAL A 70 2.63 -5.31 7.90
N MET A 71 3.10 -5.92 8.98
CA MET A 71 3.98 -7.08 8.96
C MET A 71 3.14 -8.36 8.86
N ILE A 72 3.46 -9.23 7.90
CA ILE A 72 2.94 -10.59 7.81
C ILE A 72 4.06 -11.56 8.18
N ILE A 73 3.71 -12.59 8.94
CA ILE A 73 4.62 -13.64 9.40
C ILE A 73 4.18 -14.97 8.77
N ASP A 74 5.14 -15.71 8.21
CA ASP A 74 4.96 -17.08 7.71
C ASP A 74 6.16 -17.93 8.15
N GLY A 75 6.00 -18.68 9.25
CA GLY A 75 7.12 -19.33 9.93
C GLY A 75 8.17 -18.31 10.40
N ASP A 76 9.39 -18.43 9.90
CA ASP A 76 10.49 -17.50 10.18
C ASP A 76 10.52 -16.28 9.24
N ALA A 77 9.77 -16.33 8.13
CA ALA A 77 9.69 -15.25 7.16
C ALA A 77 8.85 -14.11 7.71
N ARG A 78 9.32 -12.88 7.46
CA ARG A 78 8.65 -11.63 7.82
C ARG A 78 8.70 -10.72 6.61
N GLU A 79 7.55 -10.21 6.21
CA GLU A 79 7.44 -9.30 5.06
C GLU A 79 6.42 -8.21 5.37
N HIS A 80 6.70 -6.98 4.90
CA HIS A 80 5.88 -5.82 5.23
C HIS A 80 5.17 -5.28 4.00
N PHE A 81 3.85 -5.17 4.08
CA PHE A 81 2.99 -4.85 2.95
C PHE A 81 2.21 -3.57 3.18
N TRP A 82 2.01 -2.79 2.12
CA TRP A 82 0.99 -1.75 2.14
C TRP A 82 -0.42 -2.36 2.07
N VAL A 83 -1.35 -1.78 2.82
CA VAL A 83 -2.75 -2.16 2.88
C VAL A 83 -3.61 -0.98 2.46
N ILE A 84 -4.25 -1.10 1.30
CA ILE A 84 -5.02 -0.03 0.66
C ILE A 84 -6.19 -0.63 -0.15
N PRO A 85 -7.44 -0.25 0.13
CA PRO A 85 -7.90 0.53 1.28
C PRO A 85 -7.86 -0.29 2.58
N PHE A 86 -7.99 0.40 3.71
CA PHE A 86 -8.23 -0.22 5.02
C PHE A 86 -9.48 0.39 5.70
N LYS A 87 -10.02 -0.33 6.69
CA LYS A 87 -11.10 0.14 7.56
C LYS A 87 -10.85 -0.31 8.99
N ARG A 88 -11.25 0.50 9.96
CA ARG A 88 -11.30 0.14 11.37
C ARG A 88 -12.48 -0.81 11.64
N THR A 89 -12.27 -1.78 12.52
CA THR A 89 -13.30 -2.66 13.08
C THR A 89 -13.39 -2.42 14.59
N ALA A 90 -14.29 -3.14 15.28
CA ALA A 90 -14.41 -3.05 16.74
C ALA A 90 -13.13 -3.50 17.47
N THR A 91 -12.35 -4.41 16.87
CA THR A 91 -11.20 -5.08 17.51
C THR A 91 -9.87 -4.85 16.78
N GLY A 92 -9.88 -4.18 15.62
CA GLY A 92 -8.68 -4.00 14.81
C GLY A 92 -9.00 -3.35 13.47
N PHE A 93 -8.53 -3.97 12.39
CA PHE A 93 -8.63 -3.46 11.04
C PHE A 93 -8.91 -4.58 10.04
N VAL A 94 -9.50 -4.19 8.92
CA VAL A 94 -9.57 -5.00 7.70
C VAL A 94 -9.02 -4.19 6.54
N GLY A 95 -8.40 -4.83 5.55
CA GLY A 95 -7.97 -4.12 4.35
C GLY A 95 -7.36 -5.02 3.30
N ILE A 96 -7.03 -4.42 2.16
CA ILE A 96 -6.56 -5.13 0.96
C ILE A 96 -5.03 -5.01 0.83
N LEU A 97 -4.34 -6.14 0.77
CA LEU A 97 -2.91 -6.21 0.46
C LEU A 97 -2.61 -5.62 -0.92
N ALA A 98 -1.69 -4.65 -0.98
CA ALA A 98 -1.38 -3.89 -2.18
C ALA A 98 -0.05 -4.28 -2.86
N ASN A 99 0.64 -5.29 -2.35
CA ASN A 99 1.92 -5.78 -2.90
C ASN A 99 1.88 -7.30 -3.15
N GLU A 100 2.70 -7.74 -4.10
CA GLU A 100 2.92 -9.17 -4.37
C GLU A 100 3.86 -9.73 -3.30
N PRO A 101 3.50 -10.81 -2.60
CA PRO A 101 4.40 -11.46 -1.64
C PRO A 101 5.63 -12.06 -2.32
N GLU A 102 6.80 -11.81 -1.75
CA GLU A 102 8.07 -12.39 -2.21
C GLU A 102 8.62 -13.45 -1.24
N LEU A 103 8.34 -13.34 0.06
CA LEU A 103 8.92 -14.19 1.11
C LEU A 103 7.86 -15.05 1.82
N VAL A 104 6.67 -14.51 2.04
CA VAL A 104 5.56 -15.21 2.70
C VAL A 104 4.64 -15.87 1.67
N HIS A 105 4.09 -17.04 2.00
CA HIS A 105 3.25 -17.84 1.09
C HIS A 105 1.82 -18.02 1.63
N ASN A 106 1.52 -17.44 2.79
CA ASN A 106 0.22 -17.53 3.46
C ASN A 106 -0.76 -16.40 3.09
N VAL A 107 -0.34 -15.48 2.22
CA VAL A 107 -1.18 -14.41 1.67
C VAL A 107 -0.91 -14.20 0.18
N VAL A 108 -1.79 -13.47 -0.52
CA VAL A 108 -1.62 -13.10 -1.94
C VAL A 108 -1.99 -11.64 -2.20
N LEU A 109 -1.48 -11.06 -3.30
CA LEU A 109 -1.86 -9.71 -3.74
C LEU A 109 -3.39 -9.57 -3.86
N GLY A 110 -3.93 -8.47 -3.34
CA GLY A 110 -5.36 -8.18 -3.39
C GLY A 110 -6.22 -8.96 -2.38
N GLN A 111 -5.62 -9.78 -1.52
CA GLN A 111 -6.33 -10.45 -0.44
C GLN A 111 -6.82 -9.45 0.60
N ASN A 112 -8.06 -9.62 1.05
CA ASN A 112 -8.58 -8.93 2.22
C ASN A 112 -8.10 -9.64 3.49
N ILE A 113 -7.42 -8.92 4.37
CA ILE A 113 -6.84 -9.44 5.62
C ILE A 113 -7.44 -8.73 6.82
N GLU A 114 -7.45 -9.43 7.96
CA GLU A 114 -7.68 -8.85 9.29
C GLU A 114 -6.33 -8.67 9.98
N PHE A 115 -6.17 -7.57 10.70
CA PHE A 115 -4.94 -7.28 11.43
C PHE A 115 -5.19 -6.34 12.62
N THR A 116 -4.21 -6.26 13.50
CA THR A 116 -4.25 -5.49 14.74
C THR A 116 -3.26 -4.33 14.70
N ARG A 117 -3.26 -3.50 15.76
CA ARG A 117 -2.28 -2.41 15.89
C ARG A 117 -0.84 -2.91 15.97
N ASP A 118 -0.62 -4.09 16.54
CA ASP A 118 0.71 -4.65 16.74
C ASP A 118 1.34 -5.15 15.44
N ASP A 119 0.53 -5.38 14.41
CA ASP A 119 0.98 -5.74 13.07
C ASP A 119 1.41 -4.51 12.26
N ILE A 120 0.95 -3.30 12.63
CA ILE A 120 1.25 -2.07 11.90
C ILE A 120 2.70 -1.68 12.11
N SER A 121 3.44 -1.54 11.00
CA SER A 121 4.83 -1.11 10.99
C SER A 121 5.02 0.32 10.48
N ASP A 122 4.07 0.85 9.70
CA ASP A 122 4.12 2.22 9.19
C ASP A 122 2.73 2.70 8.77
N TRP A 123 2.62 3.98 8.42
CA TRP A 123 1.44 4.56 7.80
C TRP A 123 1.84 5.65 6.80
N GLY A 124 0.96 6.00 5.88
CA GLY A 124 1.21 7.09 4.94
C GLY A 124 -0.06 7.65 4.33
N TYR A 125 0.03 8.87 3.82
CA TYR A 125 -0.98 9.49 2.98
C TYR A 125 -0.30 10.56 2.11
N THR A 126 -1.00 11.08 1.12
CA THR A 126 -0.51 12.19 0.29
C THR A 126 -1.21 13.48 0.71
N ARG A 127 -0.47 14.59 0.81
CA ARG A 127 -0.98 15.95 0.97
C ARG A 127 -0.41 16.84 -0.13
N ASP A 128 -1.28 17.41 -0.95
CA ASP A 128 -0.92 18.30 -2.05
C ASP A 128 0.14 17.70 -3.00
N GLY A 129 0.07 16.40 -3.23
CA GLY A 129 1.01 15.66 -4.08
C GLY A 129 2.27 15.14 -3.39
N HIS A 130 2.48 15.46 -2.11
CA HIS A 130 3.64 15.01 -1.33
C HIS A 130 3.27 13.94 -0.30
N GLN A 131 4.14 12.96 -0.10
CA GLN A 131 4.00 11.89 0.87
C GLN A 131 4.23 12.40 2.29
N VAL A 132 3.29 12.11 3.17
CA VAL A 132 3.39 12.33 4.61
C VAL A 132 3.40 10.98 5.33
N GLY A 133 4.22 10.87 6.37
CA GLY A 133 4.47 9.60 7.07
C GLY A 133 5.54 8.78 6.34
N SER A 134 5.29 7.48 6.18
CA SER A 134 6.17 6.53 5.49
C SER A 134 7.59 6.54 6.07
N PHE A 135 7.69 6.54 7.40
CA PHE A 135 8.96 6.68 8.11
C PHE A 135 9.95 5.57 7.78
N THR A 136 9.46 4.35 7.57
CA THR A 136 10.27 3.18 7.20
C THR A 136 10.84 3.32 5.78
N VAL A 137 10.09 3.97 4.87
CA VAL A 137 10.57 4.29 3.51
C VAL A 137 11.71 5.30 3.56
N CYS A 138 11.61 6.32 4.42
CA CYS A 138 12.70 7.28 4.60
C CYS A 138 14.00 6.62 5.09
N VAL A 139 13.90 5.62 5.99
CA VAL A 139 15.07 4.83 6.41
C VAL A 139 15.59 3.98 5.26
N MET A 140 14.69 3.39 4.46
CA MET A 140 15.06 2.58 3.29
C MET A 140 15.87 3.39 2.26
N PHE A 141 15.52 4.65 2.01
CA PHE A 141 16.28 5.50 1.07
C PHE A 141 17.73 5.74 1.48
N LYS A 142 18.06 5.67 2.78
CA LYS A 142 19.46 5.77 3.23
C LYS A 142 20.30 4.54 2.88
N LYS A 143 19.64 3.42 2.53
CA LYS A 143 20.25 2.12 2.23
C LYS A 143 20.24 1.81 0.73
N MET A 144 19.56 2.64 -0.07
CA MET A 144 19.55 2.56 -1.53
C MET A 144 20.73 3.34 -2.12
N SER A 145 21.01 3.10 -3.40
CA SER A 145 21.84 4.04 -4.17
C SER A 145 21.16 5.41 -4.22
N LYS A 146 21.96 6.47 -4.39
CA LYS A 146 21.41 7.83 -4.48
C LYS A 146 20.45 7.94 -5.67
N GLU A 147 20.82 7.33 -6.79
CA GLU A 147 20.07 7.35 -8.03
C GLU A 147 18.69 6.68 -7.88
N GLU A 148 18.63 5.51 -7.25
CA GLU A 148 17.37 4.82 -6.97
C GLU A 148 16.50 5.61 -5.98
N ALA A 149 17.09 6.08 -4.88
CA ALA A 149 16.34 6.85 -3.89
C ALA A 149 15.77 8.14 -4.50
N ASP A 150 16.54 8.89 -5.29
CA ASP A 150 16.08 10.11 -5.95
C ASP A 150 14.99 9.82 -7.00
N HIS A 151 15.09 8.69 -7.72
CA HIS A 151 14.04 8.27 -8.63
C HIS A 151 12.71 8.00 -7.90
N VAL A 152 12.75 7.22 -6.80
CA VAL A 152 11.55 6.89 -6.03
C VAL A 152 10.96 8.13 -5.37
N ARG A 153 11.80 9.03 -4.82
CA ARG A 153 11.35 10.33 -4.29
C ARG A 153 10.56 11.13 -5.31
N ALA A 154 11.12 11.31 -6.51
CA ALA A 154 10.48 12.09 -7.57
C ALA A 154 9.20 11.42 -8.09
N ALA A 155 9.20 10.09 -8.23
CA ALA A 155 8.07 9.34 -8.76
C ALA A 155 6.85 9.32 -7.82
N TYR A 156 7.10 9.30 -6.50
CA TYR A 156 6.04 9.09 -5.49
C TYR A 156 5.87 10.26 -4.51
N GLY A 157 6.65 11.34 -4.63
CA GLY A 157 6.50 12.57 -3.87
C GLY A 157 7.07 12.51 -2.45
N PHE A 158 8.16 11.79 -2.21
CA PHE A 158 8.79 11.77 -0.87
C PHE A 158 9.78 12.93 -0.69
N ASP A 159 9.70 13.61 0.46
CA ASP A 159 10.57 14.74 0.82
C ASP A 159 11.81 14.31 1.63
N CYS A 160 11.77 13.12 2.23
CA CYS A 160 12.93 12.42 2.74
C CYS A 160 13.57 11.62 1.59
#